data_AF-A0ABD6A9W4-F1
#
_entry.id   AF-A0ABD6A9W4-F1
#
_cell.length_a   1.000
_cell.length_b   1.000
_cell.length_c   1.000
_cell.angle_alpha   90.00
_cell.angle_beta   90.00
_cell.angle_gamma   90.00
#
_symmetry.space_group_name_H-M   'P 1'
#
loop_
_entity.id
_entity.type
_entity.pdbx_description
1 polymer ?
#
loop_
_entity_poly.entity_id
_entity_poly.type
_entity_poly.pdbx_seq_one_letter_code
_entity_poly.pdbx_strand_id
1 'polypeptide(L)'
;MLQALAAMMLVSVAVPLVWGEFWAIPSLLVGGLIPYLLGRVLSSHFADAPEPGKLHGMVIAASGWFFVALFGSLPFLFIAWTIYFNPGFLGAPDLTGRAASTVGAFRNPINAFSMTFTNFPVIKQVFESGADDRMYDSLVITGPVVVLIVAVVGRAVFTVGLAVLYLITFVSYLLYRAVYDRHVTV
;
A
#
# COMPACT_ATOMS: atom_id res chain seq x y z
N MET A 1 -1.22 15.88 -4.59
CA MET A 1 -1.19 14.48 -4.13
C MET A 1 -1.31 14.33 -2.62
N LEU A 2 -0.44 14.95 -1.80
CA LEU A 2 -0.48 14.79 -0.33
C LEU A 2 -1.84 15.13 0.30
N GLN A 3 -2.50 16.20 -0.17
CA GLN A 3 -3.83 16.56 0.29
C GLN A 3 -4.90 15.50 -0.04
N ALA A 4 -4.76 14.80 -1.17
CA ALA A 4 -5.66 13.71 -1.54
C ALA A 4 -5.45 12.48 -0.65
N LEU A 5 -4.19 12.10 -0.39
CA LEU A 5 -3.85 11.05 0.57
C LEU A 5 -4.40 11.38 1.97
N ALA A 6 -4.21 12.60 2.42
CA ALA A 6 -4.75 13.08 3.70
C ALA A 6 -6.27 13.00 3.76
N ALA A 7 -6.97 13.43 2.69
CA ALA A 7 -8.41 13.36 2.61
C ALA A 7 -8.91 11.92 2.77
N MET A 8 -8.26 10.93 2.13
CA MET A 8 -8.62 9.52 2.32
C MET A 8 -8.47 9.08 3.78
N MET A 9 -7.36 9.44 4.45
CA MET A 9 -7.14 9.11 5.86
C MET A 9 -8.19 9.74 6.78
N LEU A 10 -8.53 11.01 6.54
CA LEU A 10 -9.52 11.74 7.32
C LEU A 10 -10.94 11.21 7.10
N VAL A 11 -11.29 10.86 5.86
CA VAL A 11 -12.58 10.22 5.55
C VAL A 11 -12.68 8.86 6.22
N SER A 12 -11.57 8.10 6.29
CA SER A 12 -11.51 6.81 6.98
C SER A 12 -11.79 6.89 8.48
N VAL A 13 -11.78 8.08 9.11
CA VAL A 13 -12.22 8.28 10.51
C VAL A 13 -13.70 7.88 10.70
N ALA A 14 -14.51 7.93 9.64
CA ALA A 14 -15.89 7.46 9.69
C ALA A 14 -15.99 5.97 10.10
N VAL A 15 -15.02 5.14 9.71
CA VAL A 15 -15.02 3.70 10.02
C VAL A 15 -14.94 3.42 11.53
N PRO A 16 -13.90 3.87 12.27
CA PRO A 16 -13.84 3.67 13.71
C PRO A 16 -14.96 4.41 14.46
N LEU A 17 -15.49 5.51 13.92
CA LEU A 17 -16.66 6.16 14.51
C LEU A 17 -17.90 5.27 14.46
N VAL A 18 -18.17 4.63 13.33
CA VAL A 18 -19.30 3.70 13.16
C VAL A 18 -19.15 2.47 14.05
N TRP A 19 -17.93 1.98 14.23
CA TRP A 19 -17.65 0.78 15.03
C TRP A 19 -17.34 1.06 16.51
N GLY A 20 -17.29 2.31 16.95
CA GLY A 20 -16.96 2.68 18.33
C GLY A 20 -15.49 2.45 18.71
N GLU A 21 -14.60 2.34 17.72
CA GLU A 21 -13.16 2.12 17.90
C GLU A 21 -12.40 3.45 18.07
N PHE A 22 -12.72 4.18 19.13
CA PHE A 22 -12.20 5.54 19.34
C PHE A 22 -10.66 5.60 19.44
N TRP A 23 -10.00 4.50 19.82
CA TRP A 23 -8.54 4.38 19.84
C TRP A 23 -7.86 4.54 18.47
N ALA A 24 -8.56 4.28 17.36
CA ALA A 24 -7.99 4.47 16.01
C ALA A 24 -8.11 5.92 15.51
N ILE A 25 -9.02 6.72 16.08
CA ILE A 25 -9.35 8.06 15.60
C ILE A 25 -8.17 9.04 15.69
N PRO A 26 -7.47 9.20 16.85
CA PRO A 26 -6.35 10.14 16.94
C PRO A 26 -5.26 9.81 15.93
N SER A 27 -5.01 8.53 15.69
CA SER A 27 -3.99 8.06 14.75
C SER A 27 -4.30 8.42 13.30
N LEU A 28 -5.55 8.28 12.87
CA LEU A 28 -6.01 8.70 11.54
C LEU A 28 -6.03 10.22 11.39
N LEU A 29 -6.46 10.95 12.43
CA LEU A 29 -6.48 12.41 12.44
C LEU A 29 -5.08 12.99 12.35
N VAL A 30 -4.16 12.57 13.24
CA VAL A 30 -2.77 13.04 13.24
C VAL A 30 -2.05 12.57 11.98
N GLY A 31 -2.24 11.31 11.58
CA GLY A 31 -1.67 10.73 10.37
C GLY A 31 -2.11 11.42 9.08
N GLY A 32 -3.36 11.90 9.01
CA GLY A 32 -3.86 12.70 7.88
C GLY A 32 -3.52 14.18 7.97
N LEU A 33 -3.47 14.76 9.17
CA LEU A 33 -3.19 16.19 9.35
C LEU A 33 -1.76 16.55 8.91
N ILE A 34 -0.78 15.69 9.20
CA ILE A 34 0.62 15.90 8.80
C ILE A 34 0.77 16.08 7.28
N PRO A 35 0.38 15.12 6.41
CA PRO A 35 0.47 15.27 4.96
C PRO A 35 -0.46 16.36 4.42
N TYR A 36 -1.60 16.64 5.07
CA TYR A 36 -2.47 17.76 4.68
C TYR A 36 -1.76 19.10 4.83
N LEU A 37 -1.23 19.39 6.02
CA LEU A 37 -0.55 20.65 6.32
C LEU A 37 0.70 20.80 5.45
N LEU A 38 1.52 19.76 5.34
CA LEU A 38 2.69 19.78 4.48
C LEU A 38 2.32 20.02 3.02
N GLY A 39 1.32 19.30 2.51
CA GLY A 39 0.82 19.47 1.16
C GLY A 39 0.27 20.88 0.92
N ARG A 40 -0.42 21.48 1.88
CA ARG A 40 -0.96 22.84 1.77
C ARG A 40 0.15 23.89 1.78
N VAL A 41 1.11 23.77 2.68
CA VAL A 41 2.29 24.66 2.74
C VAL A 41 3.07 24.59 1.43
N LEU A 42 3.42 23.39 0.96
CA LEU A 42 4.16 23.21 -0.30
C LEU A 42 3.37 23.77 -1.50
N SER A 43 2.08 23.46 -1.61
CA SER A 43 1.26 23.99 -2.71
C SER A 43 1.14 25.52 -2.68
N SER A 44 1.07 26.13 -1.50
CA SER A 44 1.05 27.59 -1.40
C SER A 44 2.40 28.24 -1.71
N HIS A 45 3.50 27.61 -1.27
CA HIS A 45 4.84 28.18 -1.44
C HIS A 45 5.33 28.09 -2.90
N PHE A 46 4.90 27.06 -3.63
CA PHE A 46 5.27 26.83 -5.02
C PHE A 46 4.12 27.13 -6.00
N ALA A 47 3.16 27.98 -5.60
CA ALA A 47 2.00 28.31 -6.43
C ALA A 47 2.40 29.00 -7.75
N ASP A 48 3.46 29.80 -7.71
CA ASP A 48 3.98 30.56 -8.87
C ASP A 48 5.10 29.83 -9.63
N ALA A 49 5.31 28.54 -9.36
CA ALA A 49 6.37 27.77 -10.00
C ALA A 49 6.07 27.51 -11.50
N PRO A 50 7.10 27.50 -12.38
CA PRO A 50 6.93 27.20 -13.81
C PRO A 50 6.40 25.78 -14.07
N GLU A 51 5.77 25.59 -15.23
CA GLU A 51 5.25 24.27 -15.62
C GLU A 51 6.36 23.19 -15.70
N PRO A 52 6.13 21.99 -15.12
CA PRO A 52 7.13 20.95 -15.07
C PRO A 52 7.33 20.26 -16.42
N GLY A 53 8.59 20.25 -16.89
CA GLY A 53 8.99 19.44 -18.05
C GLY A 53 9.00 17.91 -17.80
N LYS A 54 9.33 17.11 -18.83
CA LYS A 54 9.25 15.63 -18.80
C LYS A 54 10.04 14.96 -17.66
N LEU A 55 11.28 15.39 -17.39
CA LEU A 55 12.09 14.82 -16.30
C LEU A 55 11.50 15.12 -14.92
N HIS A 56 10.93 16.32 -14.74
CA HIS A 56 10.23 16.69 -13.51
C HIS A 56 9.01 15.79 -13.29
N GLY A 57 8.28 15.42 -14.36
CA GLY A 57 7.17 14.46 -14.27
C GLY A 57 7.57 13.10 -13.68
N MET A 58 8.73 12.57 -14.08
CA MET A 58 9.24 11.30 -13.54
C MET A 58 9.61 11.42 -12.06
N VAL A 59 10.25 12.54 -11.66
CA VAL A 59 10.57 12.82 -10.25
C VAL A 59 9.30 13.02 -9.42
N ILE A 60 8.29 13.70 -9.95
CA ILE A 60 6.98 13.88 -9.30
C ILE A 60 6.30 12.53 -9.07
N ALA A 61 6.34 11.62 -10.04
CA ALA A 61 5.76 10.29 -9.90
C ALA A 61 6.51 9.46 -8.83
N ALA A 62 7.85 9.43 -8.88
CA ALA A 62 8.67 8.68 -7.93
C ALA A 62 8.53 9.22 -6.50
N SER A 63 8.61 10.55 -6.33
CA SER A 63 8.38 11.20 -5.04
C SER A 63 6.95 10.99 -4.55
N GLY A 64 5.97 10.95 -5.47
CA GLY A 64 4.60 10.59 -5.16
C GLY A 64 4.50 9.22 -4.48
N TRP A 65 4.98 8.17 -5.12
CA TRP A 65 4.96 6.82 -4.51
C TRP A 65 5.71 6.75 -3.18
N PHE A 66 6.87 7.40 -3.09
CA PHE A 66 7.62 7.49 -1.84
C PHE A 66 6.81 8.16 -0.73
N PHE A 67 6.19 9.30 -0.99
CA PHE A 67 5.41 10.02 0.02
C PHE A 67 4.10 9.30 0.38
N VAL A 68 3.47 8.58 -0.56
CA VAL A 68 2.33 7.71 -0.24
C VAL A 68 2.74 6.64 0.75
N ALA A 69 3.86 5.96 0.54
CA ALA A 69 4.38 4.96 1.47
C ALA A 69 4.76 5.60 2.82
N LEU A 70 5.49 6.73 2.79
CA LEU A 70 5.94 7.43 3.99
C LEU A 70 4.78 7.86 4.88
N PHE A 71 3.84 8.65 4.35
CA PHE A 71 2.73 9.15 5.16
C PHE A 71 1.67 8.06 5.40
N GLY A 72 1.51 7.13 4.45
CA GLY A 72 0.66 5.94 4.60
C GLY A 72 1.03 5.06 5.78
N SER A 73 2.29 5.06 6.20
CA SER A 73 2.75 4.32 7.39
C SER A 73 2.32 4.93 8.73
N LEU A 74 2.00 6.23 8.77
CA LEU A 74 1.79 6.96 10.03
C LEU A 74 0.61 6.43 10.86
N PRO A 75 -0.58 6.14 10.28
CA PRO A 75 -1.68 5.59 11.04
C PRO A 75 -1.32 4.28 11.75
N PHE A 76 -0.55 3.40 11.10
CA PHE A 76 -0.11 2.13 11.69
C PHE A 76 0.83 2.33 12.88
N LEU A 77 1.81 3.23 12.71
CA LEU A 77 2.73 3.59 13.79
C LEU A 77 1.96 4.17 14.98
N PHE A 78 1.07 5.14 14.74
CA PHE A 78 0.32 5.81 15.79
C PHE A 78 -0.68 4.85 16.47
N ILE A 79 -1.39 4.01 15.72
CA ILE A 79 -2.28 2.97 16.28
C ILE A 79 -1.51 2.08 17.25
N ALA A 80 -0.32 1.60 16.86
CA ALA A 80 0.47 0.73 17.69
C ALA A 80 0.91 1.39 19.01
N TRP A 81 1.19 2.70 18.97
CA TRP A 81 1.48 3.49 20.16
C TRP A 81 0.23 3.77 21.00
N THR A 82 -0.92 4.06 20.39
CA THR A 82 -2.19 4.28 21.11
C THR A 82 -2.60 3.03 21.88
N ILE A 83 -2.50 1.85 21.26
CA ILE A 83 -2.79 0.58 21.93
C ILE A 83 -1.80 0.32 23.06
N TYR A 84 -0.51 0.62 22.86
CA TYR A 84 0.50 0.42 23.90
C TYR A 84 0.30 1.29 25.13
N PHE A 85 -0.01 2.58 24.94
CA PHE A 85 -0.28 3.48 26.07
C PHE A 85 -1.62 3.20 26.73
N ASN A 86 -2.54 2.53 26.03
CA ASN A 86 -3.91 2.24 26.43
C ASN A 86 -4.55 3.38 27.26
N PRO A 87 -4.73 4.58 26.66
CA PRO A 87 -5.44 5.64 27.34
C PRO A 87 -6.89 5.19 27.55
N GLY A 88 -7.24 4.84 28.78
CA GLY A 88 -8.50 4.14 29.11
C GLY A 88 -9.78 4.84 28.61
N PHE A 89 -9.73 6.14 28.30
CA PHE A 89 -10.85 6.88 27.71
C PHE A 89 -11.10 6.59 26.21
N LEU A 90 -10.13 6.00 25.49
CA LEU A 90 -10.27 5.63 24.08
C LEU A 90 -10.72 4.17 23.87
N GLY A 91 -10.78 3.37 24.93
CA GLY A 91 -11.19 1.97 24.86
C GLY A 91 -10.28 1.12 23.97
N ALA A 92 -8.96 1.29 24.09
CA ALA A 92 -8.03 0.49 23.30
C ALA A 92 -8.11 -1.00 23.74
N PRO A 93 -8.03 -1.95 22.80
CA PRO A 93 -8.17 -3.37 23.11
C PRO A 93 -6.92 -3.90 23.81
N ASP A 94 -7.12 -4.79 24.79
CA ASP A 94 -6.05 -5.58 25.39
C ASP A 94 -5.69 -6.75 24.46
N LEU A 95 -4.68 -6.54 23.63
CA LEU A 95 -4.20 -7.56 22.69
C LEU A 95 -3.32 -8.60 23.38
N THR A 96 -3.49 -9.87 23.02
CA THR A 96 -2.64 -10.98 23.47
C THR A 96 -2.14 -11.83 22.30
N GLY A 97 -1.14 -12.68 22.55
CA GLY A 97 -0.62 -13.64 21.57
C GLY A 97 -0.10 -12.99 20.28
N ARG A 98 -0.46 -13.57 19.13
CA ARG A 98 0.01 -13.11 17.81
C ARG A 98 -0.43 -11.68 17.48
N ALA A 99 -1.66 -11.31 17.83
CA ALA A 99 -2.18 -9.96 17.56
C ALA A 99 -1.33 -8.88 18.26
N ALA A 100 -0.98 -9.12 19.54
CA ALA A 100 -0.10 -8.23 20.29
C ALA A 100 1.30 -8.10 19.66
N SER A 101 1.87 -9.22 19.20
CA SER A 101 3.17 -9.19 18.52
C SER A 101 3.15 -8.45 17.20
N THR A 102 2.08 -8.60 16.41
CA THR A 102 1.94 -7.98 15.08
C THR A 102 1.76 -6.47 15.21
N VAL A 103 0.82 -6.04 16.05
CA VAL A 103 0.60 -4.61 16.32
C VAL A 103 1.83 -4.01 16.99
N GLY A 104 2.46 -4.73 17.93
CA GLY A 104 3.66 -4.31 18.62
C GLY A 104 4.86 -4.07 17.69
N ALA A 105 4.94 -4.76 16.55
CA ALA A 105 6.00 -4.58 15.56
C ALA A 105 5.97 -3.19 14.89
N PHE A 106 4.78 -2.60 14.71
CA PHE A 106 4.61 -1.29 14.10
C PHE A 106 5.08 -0.12 14.97
N ARG A 107 5.40 -0.34 16.26
CA ARG A 107 6.00 0.69 17.11
C ARG A 107 7.40 1.09 16.66
N ASN A 108 8.11 0.21 15.93
CA ASN A 108 9.37 0.56 15.30
C ASN A 108 9.07 1.29 13.96
N PRO A 109 9.49 2.56 13.79
CA PRO A 109 9.20 3.34 12.57
C PRO A 109 9.68 2.65 11.30
N ILE A 110 10.75 1.86 11.36
CA ILE A 110 11.24 1.16 10.18
C ILE A 110 10.29 0.05 9.73
N ASN A 111 9.55 -0.57 10.65
CA ASN A 111 8.55 -1.60 10.33
C ASN A 111 7.22 -0.99 9.85
N ALA A 112 6.93 0.24 10.25
CA ALA A 112 5.78 0.98 9.73
C ALA A 112 6.07 1.50 8.32
N PHE A 113 7.25 2.09 8.12
CA PHE A 113 7.68 2.68 6.84
C PHE A 113 8.03 1.61 5.80
N SER A 114 8.88 0.68 6.21
CA SER A 114 9.25 -0.47 5.41
C SER A 114 8.41 -1.64 5.88
N MET A 115 7.67 -2.27 4.97
CA MET A 115 7.61 -3.72 5.05
C MET A 115 9.07 -4.19 5.06
N THR A 116 9.60 -4.54 6.23
CA THR A 116 10.98 -4.96 6.39
C THR A 116 11.31 -5.96 5.27
N PHE A 117 12.29 -5.63 4.42
CA PHE A 117 12.73 -6.50 3.30
C PHE A 117 13.11 -7.90 3.79
N THR A 118 13.48 -8.03 5.07
CA THR A 118 13.80 -9.29 5.75
C THR A 118 12.58 -10.19 6.00
N ASN A 119 11.35 -9.69 5.84
CA ASN A 119 10.10 -10.44 5.91
C ASN A 119 9.12 -9.91 4.86
N PHE A 120 9.42 -10.05 3.57
CA PHE A 120 8.50 -9.63 2.50
C PHE A 120 7.26 -10.55 2.49
N PRO A 121 6.07 -10.11 2.99
CA PRO A 121 4.89 -10.95 2.93
C PRO A 121 4.46 -11.16 1.48
N VAL A 122 4.74 -10.27 0.54
CA VAL A 122 4.35 -10.53 -0.86
C VAL A 122 5.11 -11.71 -1.48
N ILE A 123 6.31 -12.08 -1.00
CA ILE A 123 6.96 -13.31 -1.48
C ILE A 123 6.48 -14.49 -0.63
N LYS A 124 6.52 -14.38 0.70
CA LYS A 124 6.18 -15.50 1.58
C LYS A 124 4.68 -15.84 1.57
N GLN A 125 3.80 -14.84 1.51
CA GLN A 125 2.35 -14.97 1.41
C GLN A 125 1.91 -15.29 -0.03
N VAL A 126 2.60 -14.85 -1.09
CA VAL A 126 2.28 -15.39 -2.44
C VAL A 126 2.62 -16.88 -2.54
N PHE A 127 3.72 -17.33 -1.92
CA PHE A 127 4.06 -18.75 -1.88
C PHE A 127 3.27 -19.57 -0.83
N GLU A 128 2.87 -18.97 0.31
CA GLU A 128 2.14 -19.67 1.41
C GLU A 128 0.61 -19.50 1.34
N SER A 129 0.09 -18.46 0.67
CA SER A 129 -1.34 -18.26 0.37
C SER A 129 -1.68 -18.53 -1.09
N GLY A 130 -0.69 -18.86 -1.92
CA GLY A 130 -0.89 -19.39 -3.26
C GLY A 130 -1.48 -20.78 -3.17
N ALA A 131 -2.59 -21.00 -3.87
CA ALA A 131 -3.26 -22.29 -3.91
C ALA A 131 -2.43 -23.28 -4.74
N ASP A 132 -1.31 -23.77 -4.20
CA ASP A 132 -0.39 -24.79 -4.74
C ASP A 132 -0.38 -24.92 -6.27
N ASP A 133 -0.28 -23.79 -6.98
CA ASP A 133 -0.46 -23.71 -8.42
C ASP A 133 0.75 -23.03 -9.06
N ARG A 134 1.63 -23.90 -9.53
CA ARG A 134 2.88 -23.56 -10.21
C ARG A 134 2.67 -22.65 -11.43
N MET A 135 1.50 -22.71 -12.07
CA MET A 135 1.16 -21.88 -13.23
C MET A 135 0.92 -20.44 -12.78
N TYR A 136 0.15 -20.23 -11.72
CA TYR A 136 -0.05 -18.89 -11.13
C TYR A 136 1.28 -18.29 -10.63
N ASP A 137 2.09 -19.09 -9.93
CA ASP A 137 3.39 -18.65 -9.42
C ASP A 137 4.33 -18.20 -10.55
N SER A 138 4.36 -18.98 -11.64
CA SER A 138 5.17 -18.64 -12.82
C SER A 138 4.70 -17.35 -13.51
N LEU A 139 3.38 -17.13 -13.58
CA LEU A 139 2.78 -15.93 -14.16
C LEU A 139 3.09 -14.68 -13.34
N VAL A 140 3.08 -14.79 -12.00
CA VAL A 140 3.46 -13.68 -11.12
C VAL A 140 4.93 -13.33 -11.27
N ILE A 141 5.83 -14.32 -11.34
CA ILE A 141 7.28 -14.10 -11.50
C ILE A 141 7.62 -13.54 -12.89
N THR A 142 6.88 -13.94 -13.92
CA THR A 142 7.10 -13.46 -15.30
C THR A 142 6.78 -11.97 -15.44
N GLY A 143 5.87 -11.43 -14.64
CA GLY A 143 5.47 -10.00 -14.69
C GLY A 143 6.65 -9.04 -14.50
N PRO A 144 7.42 -9.12 -13.40
CA PRO A 144 8.64 -8.35 -13.19
C PRO A 144 9.65 -8.49 -14.33
N VAL A 145 9.80 -9.68 -14.91
CA VAL A 145 10.72 -9.91 -16.04
C VAL A 145 10.26 -9.14 -17.29
N VAL A 146 8.98 -9.19 -17.62
CA VAL A 146 8.41 -8.41 -18.74
C VAL A 146 8.57 -6.92 -18.51
N VAL A 147 8.35 -6.44 -17.28
CA VAL A 147 8.55 -5.02 -16.92
C VAL A 147 10.03 -4.63 -17.06
N LEU A 148 10.96 -5.47 -16.61
CA LEU A 148 12.40 -5.24 -16.79
C LEU A 148 12.80 -5.19 -18.26
N ILE A 149 12.25 -6.09 -19.09
CA ILE A 149 12.48 -6.06 -20.55
C ILE A 149 11.98 -4.76 -21.15
N VAL A 150 10.76 -4.32 -20.83
CA VAL A 150 10.21 -3.03 -21.30
C VAL A 150 11.05 -1.86 -20.82
N ALA A 151 11.55 -1.91 -19.58
CA ALA A 151 12.35 -0.85 -18.99
C ALA A 151 13.75 -0.74 -19.64
N VAL A 152 14.39 -1.87 -19.96
CA VAL A 152 15.74 -1.91 -20.55
C VAL A 152 15.71 -1.67 -22.06
N VAL A 153 14.79 -2.33 -22.77
CA VAL A 153 14.68 -2.26 -24.24
C VAL A 153 13.93 -0.98 -24.67
N GLY A 154 13.19 -0.37 -23.76
CA GLY A 154 12.34 0.79 -24.04
C GLY A 154 11.01 0.40 -24.68
N ARG A 155 10.11 1.38 -24.80
CA ARG A 155 8.74 1.18 -25.29
C ARG A 155 8.71 1.01 -26.82
N ALA A 156 8.96 -0.20 -27.30
CA ALA A 156 8.83 -0.60 -28.69
C ALA A 156 7.55 -1.42 -28.93
N VAL A 157 7.05 -1.47 -30.18
CA VAL A 157 5.86 -2.27 -30.57
C VAL A 157 5.98 -3.71 -30.07
N PHE A 158 7.18 -4.30 -30.17
CA PHE A 158 7.47 -5.63 -29.66
C PHE A 158 7.29 -5.75 -28.13
N THR A 159 7.90 -4.85 -27.35
CA THR A 159 7.79 -4.87 -25.87
C THR A 159 6.37 -4.59 -25.38
N VAL A 160 5.63 -3.74 -26.09
CA VAL A 160 4.21 -3.47 -25.82
C VAL A 160 3.37 -4.70 -26.13
N GLY A 161 3.61 -5.35 -27.28
CA GLY A 161 2.96 -6.60 -27.65
C GLY A 161 3.20 -7.71 -26.62
N LEU A 162 4.44 -7.85 -26.14
CA LEU A 162 4.81 -8.79 -25.09
C LEU A 162 4.06 -8.50 -23.77
N ALA A 163 4.01 -7.23 -23.36
CA ALA A 163 3.28 -6.82 -22.15
C ALA A 163 1.77 -7.06 -22.28
N VAL A 164 1.18 -6.76 -23.43
CA VAL A 164 -0.25 -7.01 -23.71
C VAL A 164 -0.54 -8.51 -23.69
N LEU A 165 0.29 -9.33 -24.34
CA LEU A 165 0.13 -10.79 -24.34
C LEU A 165 0.21 -11.37 -22.92
N TYR A 166 1.19 -10.89 -22.13
CA TYR A 166 1.31 -11.26 -20.73
C TYR A 166 0.04 -10.91 -19.95
N LEU A 167 -0.48 -9.68 -20.09
CA LEU A 167 -1.70 -9.24 -19.41
C LEU A 167 -2.92 -10.05 -19.81
N ILE A 168 -3.11 -10.31 -21.12
CA ILE A 168 -4.22 -11.14 -21.62
C ILE A 168 -4.14 -12.54 -20.99
N THR A 169 -2.96 -13.15 -20.98
CA THR A 169 -2.76 -14.49 -20.43
C THR A 169 -3.05 -14.51 -18.93
N PHE A 170 -2.51 -13.54 -18.19
CA PHE A 170 -2.70 -13.42 -16.74
C PHE A 170 -4.17 -13.26 -16.36
N VAL A 171 -4.87 -12.33 -17.02
CA VAL A 171 -6.29 -12.05 -16.78
C VAL A 171 -7.17 -13.25 -17.19
N SER A 172 -6.89 -13.86 -18.34
CA SER A 172 -7.66 -15.02 -18.82
C SER A 172 -7.52 -16.20 -17.86
N TYR A 173 -6.33 -16.46 -17.36
CA TYR A 173 -6.09 -17.52 -16.37
C TYR A 173 -6.80 -17.23 -15.03
N LEU A 174 -6.77 -15.98 -14.55
CA LEU A 174 -7.54 -15.58 -13.37
C LEU A 174 -9.04 -15.79 -13.54
N LEU A 175 -9.60 -15.43 -14.70
CA LEU A 175 -11.01 -15.64 -15.01
C LEU A 175 -11.36 -17.13 -15.10
N TYR A 176 -10.53 -17.91 -15.79
CA TYR A 176 -10.69 -19.37 -15.87
C TYR A 176 -10.74 -19.99 -14.47
N ARG A 177 -9.78 -19.64 -13.61
CA ARG A 177 -9.71 -20.18 -12.25
C ARG A 177 -10.88 -19.74 -11.38
N ALA A 178 -11.30 -18.48 -11.49
CA ALA A 178 -12.47 -17.97 -10.77
C ALA A 178 -13.78 -18.69 -11.14
N VAL A 179 -13.91 -19.18 -12.38
CA VAL A 179 -15.05 -19.99 -12.81
C VAL A 179 -14.90 -21.45 -12.39
N TYR A 180 -13.70 -22.01 -12.54
CA TYR A 180 -13.44 -23.43 -12.24
C TYR A 180 -13.55 -23.75 -10.74
N ASP A 181 -13.01 -22.91 -9.85
CA ASP A 181 -13.06 -23.13 -8.40
C ASP A 181 -14.48 -23.00 -7.81
N ARG A 182 -15.40 -22.30 -8.49
CA ARG A 182 -16.83 -22.26 -8.11
C ARG A 182 -17.54 -23.61 -8.28
N HIS A 183 -17.02 -24.53 -9.09
CA HIS A 183 -17.67 -25.82 -9.37
C HIS A 183 -17.21 -26.96 -8.44
N VAL A 184 -16.21 -26.72 -7.59
CA VAL A 184 -15.64 -27.74 -6.68
C VAL A 184 -16.15 -27.58 -5.23
N THR A 185 -16.92 -26.52 -4.95
CA THR A 185 -17.51 -26.23 -3.63
C THR A 185 -19.04 -26.34 -3.62
N VAL A 186 -19.56 -27.49 -4.09
CA VAL A 186 -20.93 -27.96 -3.84
C VAL A 186 -20.88 -29.37 -3.28
#